data_AF-A0A2V8IXH1-F1
#
_entry.id   AF-A0A2V8IXH1-F1
#
_cell.length_a   1.000
_cell.length_b   1.000
_cell.length_c   1.000
_cell.angle_alpha   90.00
_cell.angle_beta   90.00
_cell.angle_gamma   90.00
#
_symmetry.space_group_name_H-M   'P 1'
#
loop_
_entity.id
_entity.type
_entity.pdbx_description
1 polymer ?
#
loop_
_entity_poly.entity_id
_entity_poly.type
_entity_poly.pdbx_seq_one_letter_code
_entity_poly.pdbx_strand_id
1 'polypeptide(L)'
;MLEYAHERLVRGSVLAAALLVTAGAQVGRGSTSAATALADVVLSFCFVISFRIWDDVMDRERDRVRHPERVVVRTRSIGSLSLAASCIALAGAGALMRLHGAASVLLLIALSGVLATWYALRGVRSAAGDRLLLFKYPVFTLALIVPASLTPRAATSALGVYLAACAYEWRHDRESPVFSIGGSR
;
A
#
# COMPACT_ATOMS: atom_id res chain seq x y z
N MET A 1 -2.83 5.24 -19.60
CA MET A 1 -2.67 5.96 -18.31
C MET A 1 -3.99 6.52 -17.81
N LEU A 2 -4.73 7.32 -18.59
CA LEU A 2 -6.01 7.90 -18.15
C LEU A 2 -7.07 6.86 -17.78
N GLU A 3 -7.26 5.83 -18.62
CA GLU A 3 -8.19 4.73 -18.32
C GLU A 3 -7.82 3.99 -17.03
N TYR A 4 -6.53 3.71 -16.83
CA TYR A 4 -6.03 3.07 -15.60
C TYR A 4 -6.31 3.95 -14.37
N ALA A 5 -6.04 5.25 -14.47
CA ALA A 5 -6.30 6.18 -13.37
C ALA A 5 -7.79 6.21 -13.00
N HIS A 6 -8.68 6.26 -13.99
CA HIS A 6 -10.13 6.23 -13.76
C HIS A 6 -10.59 4.90 -13.13
N GLU A 7 -10.12 3.76 -13.64
CA GLU A 7 -10.50 2.44 -13.12
C GLU A 7 -9.99 2.20 -11.69
N ARG A 8 -8.73 2.57 -11.42
CA ARG A 8 -8.00 2.09 -10.22
C ARG A 8 -7.68 3.18 -9.20
N LEU A 9 -7.49 4.43 -9.61
CA LEU A 9 -7.02 5.53 -8.74
C LEU A 9 -8.13 6.48 -8.32
N VAL A 10 -9.14 6.70 -9.17
CA VAL A 10 -10.30 7.56 -8.87
C VAL A 10 -11.26 6.89 -7.87
N ARG A 11 -11.15 5.57 -7.68
CA ARG A 11 -11.90 4.87 -6.62
C ARG A 11 -11.50 5.42 -5.25
N GLY A 12 -12.50 5.76 -4.43
CA GLY A 12 -12.32 6.32 -3.09
C GLY A 12 -11.43 5.50 -2.15
N SER A 13 -11.14 4.24 -2.47
CA SER A 13 -10.22 3.38 -1.72
C SER A 13 -8.79 3.92 -1.65
N VAL A 14 -8.28 4.59 -2.69
CA VAL A 14 -6.91 5.16 -2.67
C VAL A 14 -6.84 6.34 -1.71
N LEU A 15 -7.79 7.27 -1.82
CA LEU A 15 -7.95 8.39 -0.90
C LEU A 15 -8.13 7.90 0.53
N ALA A 16 -9.04 6.94 0.76
CA ALA A 16 -9.30 6.40 2.09
C ALA A 16 -8.04 5.76 2.69
N ALA A 17 -7.28 4.97 1.92
CA ALA A 17 -6.04 4.37 2.40
C ALA A 17 -4.97 5.41 2.73
N ALA A 18 -4.78 6.42 1.88
CA ALA A 18 -3.82 7.50 2.13
C ALA A 18 -4.17 8.32 3.38
N LEU A 19 -5.46 8.64 3.55
CA LEU A 19 -5.96 9.33 4.74
C LEU A 19 -5.83 8.47 6.00
N LEU A 20 -6.12 7.17 5.92
CA LEU A 20 -5.98 6.24 7.03
C LEU A 20 -4.52 6.16 7.52
N VAL A 21 -3.57 6.00 6.59
CA VAL A 21 -2.13 5.98 6.88
C VAL A 21 -1.70 7.30 7.51
N THR A 22 -2.12 8.44 6.95
CA THR A 22 -1.79 9.76 7.48
C THR A 22 -2.35 9.96 8.88
N ALA A 23 -3.63 9.64 9.09
CA ALA A 23 -4.28 9.76 10.39
C ALA A 23 -3.58 8.89 11.44
N GLY A 24 -3.24 7.65 11.08
CA GLY A 24 -2.43 6.78 11.92
C GLY A 24 -1.06 7.39 12.25
N ALA A 25 -0.39 8.00 11.27
CA ALA A 25 0.90 8.63 11.50
C ALA A 25 0.79 9.82 12.46
N GLN A 26 -0.23 10.68 12.30
CA GLN A 26 -0.46 11.81 13.22
C GLN A 26 -0.82 11.32 14.63
N VAL A 27 -1.70 10.32 14.74
CA VAL A 27 -2.05 9.72 16.04
C VAL A 27 -0.82 9.12 16.70
N GLY A 28 0.03 8.40 15.95
CA GLY A 28 1.23 7.75 16.47
C GLY A 28 2.33 8.73 16.88
N ARG A 29 2.52 9.80 16.12
CA ARG A 29 3.55 10.83 16.35
C ARG A 29 3.15 11.85 17.41
N GLY A 30 1.87 12.21 17.49
CA GLY A 30 1.37 13.30 18.36
C GLY A 30 1.25 14.63 17.62
N SER A 31 1.48 15.74 18.33
CA SER A 31 1.31 17.09 17.77
C SER A 31 2.36 17.38 16.68
N THR A 32 1.90 17.86 15.52
CA THR A 32 2.75 18.21 14.38
C THR A 32 2.30 19.52 13.75
N SER A 33 3.18 20.12 12.95
CA SER A 33 2.81 21.28 12.16
C SER A 33 1.84 20.90 11.03
N ALA A 34 0.97 21.82 10.62
CA ALA A 34 0.08 21.61 9.47
C ALA A 34 0.86 21.32 8.18
N ALA A 35 2.06 21.91 8.01
CA ALA A 35 2.93 21.65 6.88
C ALA A 35 3.44 20.20 6.86
N THR A 36 3.82 19.66 8.02
CA THR A 36 4.22 18.25 8.17
C THR A 36 3.05 17.32 7.87
N ALA A 37 1.86 17.62 8.40
CA ALA A 37 0.65 16.83 8.14
C ALA A 37 0.30 16.80 6.63
N LEU A 38 0.38 17.94 5.94
CA LEU A 38 0.15 18.01 4.50
C LEU A 38 1.20 17.20 3.72
N ALA A 39 2.47 17.29 4.11
CA ALA A 39 3.54 16.50 3.48
C ALA A 39 3.30 14.98 3.67
N ASP A 40 2.84 14.56 4.85
CA ASP A 40 2.50 13.16 5.15
C ASP A 40 1.32 12.66 4.30
N VAL A 41 0.32 13.51 4.02
CA VAL A 41 -0.76 13.18 3.07
C VAL A 41 -0.18 12.90 1.69
N VAL A 42 0.65 13.81 1.17
CA VAL A 42 1.26 13.68 -0.16
C VAL A 42 2.12 12.42 -0.24
N LEU A 43 2.97 12.17 0.76
CA LEU A 43 3.79 10.97 0.85
C LEU A 43 2.94 9.69 0.88
N SER A 44 1.89 9.67 1.71
CA SER A 44 0.96 8.54 1.78
C SER A 44 0.31 8.25 0.42
N PHE A 45 -0.11 9.30 -0.30
CA PHE A 45 -0.62 9.15 -1.66
C PHE A 45 0.42 8.57 -2.62
N CYS A 46 1.66 9.09 -2.60
CA CYS A 46 2.74 8.59 -3.45
C CYS A 46 2.95 7.09 -3.22
N PHE A 47 3.04 6.64 -1.96
CA PHE A 47 3.28 5.23 -1.65
C PHE A 47 2.08 4.33 -1.94
N VAL A 48 0.86 4.77 -1.59
CA VAL A 48 -0.34 3.98 -1.88
C VAL A 48 -0.51 3.81 -3.40
N ILE A 49 -0.31 4.86 -4.19
CA ILE A 49 -0.41 4.80 -5.65
C ILE A 49 0.70 3.94 -6.24
N SER A 50 1.96 4.14 -5.85
CA SER A 50 3.08 3.39 -6.42
C SER A 50 2.98 1.90 -6.13
N PHE A 51 2.67 1.52 -4.88
CA PHE A 51 2.49 0.10 -4.52
C PHE A 51 1.23 -0.49 -5.15
N ARG A 52 0.15 0.29 -5.34
CA ARG A 52 -1.05 -0.21 -6.04
C ARG A 52 -0.77 -0.51 -7.52
N ILE A 53 -0.03 0.35 -8.20
CA ILE A 53 0.38 0.09 -9.59
C ILE A 53 1.30 -1.12 -9.64
N TRP A 54 2.25 -1.21 -8.70
CA TRP A 54 3.18 -2.32 -8.62
C TRP A 54 2.46 -3.66 -8.37
N ASP A 55 1.51 -3.69 -7.42
CA ASP A 55 0.67 -4.88 -7.17
C ASP A 55 -0.11 -5.29 -8.43
N ASP A 56 -0.76 -4.35 -9.11
CA ASP A 56 -1.51 -4.63 -10.34
C ASP A 56 -0.58 -5.18 -11.46
N VAL A 57 0.65 -4.68 -11.55
CA VAL A 57 1.66 -5.18 -12.51
C VAL A 57 2.07 -6.61 -12.16
N MET A 58 2.30 -6.91 -10.88
CA MET A 58 2.71 -8.23 -10.40
C MET A 58 1.57 -9.27 -10.43
N ASP A 59 0.32 -8.83 -10.33
CA ASP A 59 -0.87 -9.67 -10.43
C ASP A 59 -1.35 -9.87 -11.88
N ARG A 60 -0.76 -9.19 -12.87
CA ARG A 60 -1.23 -9.18 -14.26
C ARG A 60 -1.48 -10.56 -14.88
N GLU A 61 -0.56 -11.50 -14.72
CA GLU A 61 -0.70 -12.84 -15.33
C GLU A 61 -1.88 -13.62 -14.72
N ARG A 62 -2.11 -13.44 -13.42
CA ARG A 62 -3.24 -14.04 -12.73
C ARG A 62 -4.55 -13.36 -13.13
N ASP A 63 -4.52 -12.03 -13.23
CA ASP A 63 -5.67 -11.23 -13.63
C ASP A 63 -6.10 -11.53 -15.07
N ARG A 64 -5.21 -12.00 -15.95
CA ARG A 64 -5.61 -12.48 -17.29
C ARG A 64 -6.67 -13.57 -17.25
N VAL A 65 -6.64 -14.43 -16.25
CA VAL A 65 -7.58 -15.54 -16.11
C VAL A 65 -8.85 -15.09 -15.38
N ARG A 66 -8.69 -14.31 -14.30
CA ARG A 66 -9.81 -13.98 -13.39
C ARG A 66 -10.53 -12.68 -13.71
N HIS A 67 -9.81 -11.71 -14.25
CA HIS A 67 -10.30 -10.36 -14.53
C HIS A 67 -9.76 -9.85 -15.88
N PRO A 68 -10.06 -10.54 -16.99
CA PRO A 68 -9.55 -10.19 -18.32
C PRO A 68 -9.93 -8.77 -18.76
N GLU A 69 -10.96 -8.18 -18.15
CA GLU A 69 -11.44 -6.83 -18.39
C GLU A 69 -10.52 -5.71 -17.87
N ARG A 70 -9.62 -6.00 -16.91
CA ARG A 70 -8.76 -4.98 -16.28
C ARG A 70 -7.85 -4.29 -17.29
N VAL A 71 -7.70 -2.95 -17.20
CA VAL A 71 -6.82 -2.17 -18.10
C VAL A 71 -5.38 -2.70 -18.14
N VAL A 72 -4.84 -3.16 -17.00
CA VAL A 72 -3.46 -3.70 -16.93
C VAL A 72 -3.30 -4.99 -17.72
N VAL A 73 -4.36 -5.80 -17.82
CA VAL A 73 -4.37 -7.02 -18.64
C VAL A 73 -4.40 -6.67 -20.12
N ARG A 74 -5.33 -5.79 -20.52
CA ARG A 74 -5.60 -5.41 -21.92
C ARG A 74 -4.48 -4.58 -22.56
N THR A 75 -3.68 -3.87 -21.77
CA THR A 75 -2.62 -3.02 -22.30
C THR A 75 -1.46 -3.87 -22.85
N ARG A 76 -0.99 -3.56 -24.07
CA ARG A 76 0.13 -4.28 -24.73
C ARG A 76 1.45 -4.17 -23.95
N SER A 77 1.73 -3.00 -23.36
CA SER A 77 2.95 -2.75 -22.59
C SER A 77 2.65 -2.20 -21.19
N ILE A 78 3.23 -2.82 -20.18
CA ILE A 78 3.21 -2.33 -18.78
C ILE A 78 4.34 -1.36 -18.47
N GLY A 79 5.27 -1.13 -19.40
CA GLY A 79 6.48 -0.35 -19.15
C GLY A 79 6.20 1.08 -18.68
N SER A 80 5.17 1.74 -19.23
CA SER A 80 4.78 3.09 -18.81
C SER A 80 4.16 3.12 -17.41
N LEU A 81 3.40 2.10 -17.02
CA LEU A 81 2.85 1.97 -15.68
C LEU A 81 3.96 1.71 -14.66
N SER A 82 4.86 0.77 -14.95
CA SER A 82 6.02 0.48 -14.10
C SER A 82 6.93 1.69 -13.95
N LEU A 83 7.20 2.42 -15.04
CA LEU A 83 8.00 3.64 -15.00
C LEU A 83 7.33 4.72 -14.14
N ALA A 84 6.02 4.95 -14.32
CA ALA A 84 5.28 5.90 -13.50
C ALA A 84 5.31 5.53 -12.02
N ALA A 85 5.08 4.25 -11.67
CA ALA A 85 5.16 3.77 -10.30
C ALA A 85 6.56 3.98 -9.71
N SER A 86 7.62 3.66 -10.45
CA SER A 86 9.01 3.87 -10.04
C SER A 86 9.33 5.35 -9.83
N CYS A 87 8.92 6.24 -10.74
CA CYS A 87 9.12 7.68 -10.59
C CYS A 87 8.42 8.23 -9.34
N ILE A 88 7.17 7.82 -9.10
CA ILE A 88 6.40 8.23 -7.92
C ILE A 88 7.06 7.68 -6.64
N ALA A 89 7.48 6.41 -6.64
CA ALA A 89 8.14 5.79 -5.50
C ALA A 89 9.48 6.45 -5.17
N LEU A 90 10.31 6.74 -6.18
CA LEU A 90 11.60 7.40 -6.00
C LEU A 90 11.45 8.85 -5.52
N ALA A 91 10.52 9.61 -6.09
CA ALA A 91 10.21 10.96 -5.63
C ALA A 91 9.69 10.96 -4.19
N GLY A 92 8.77 10.04 -3.86
CA GLY A 92 8.26 9.85 -2.51
C GLY A 92 9.35 9.43 -1.52
N ALA A 93 10.24 8.51 -1.90
CA ALA A 93 11.36 8.07 -1.06
C ALA A 93 12.39 9.19 -0.84
N GLY A 94 12.68 10.01 -1.85
CA GLY A 94 13.55 11.18 -1.70
C GLY A 94 12.95 12.23 -0.76
N ALA A 95 11.65 12.50 -0.89
CA ALA A 95 10.94 13.40 0.03
C ALA A 95 10.88 12.81 1.47
N LEU A 96 10.65 11.50 1.61
CA LEU A 96 10.67 10.80 2.89
C LEU A 96 12.06 10.86 3.54
N MET A 97 13.13 10.62 2.79
CA MET A 97 14.51 10.76 3.26
C MET A 97 14.75 12.14 3.85
N ARG A 98 14.30 13.19 3.15
CA ARG A 98 14.51 14.58 3.55
C ARG A 98 13.71 14.96 4.81
N LEU A 99 12.51 14.42 4.97
CA LEU A 99 11.58 14.82 6.03
C LEU A 99 11.67 13.94 7.29
N HIS A 100 11.95 12.65 7.10
CA HIS A 100 11.83 11.61 8.13
C HIS A 100 13.12 10.78 8.30
N GLY A 101 14.09 10.93 7.39
CA GLY A 101 15.43 10.35 7.52
C GLY A 101 15.58 8.94 6.94
N ALA A 102 16.79 8.40 7.06
CA ALA A 102 17.19 7.16 6.39
C ALA A 102 16.46 5.91 6.91
N ALA A 103 16.17 5.85 8.22
CA ALA A 103 15.46 4.72 8.82
C ALA A 103 14.08 4.49 8.17
N SER A 104 13.37 5.57 7.85
CA SER A 104 12.06 5.52 7.19
C SER A 104 12.15 4.98 5.76
N VAL A 105 13.20 5.35 5.03
CA VAL A 105 13.46 4.79 3.69
C VAL A 105 13.86 3.32 3.77
N LEU A 106 14.67 2.93 4.75
CA LEU A 106 15.04 1.54 4.97
C LEU A 106 13.83 0.65 5.25
N LEU A 107 12.83 1.14 6.00
CA LEU A 107 11.56 0.43 6.20
C LEU A 107 10.83 0.17 4.88
N LEU A 108 10.79 1.15 3.98
CA LEU A 108 10.17 0.98 2.66
C LEU A 108 10.96 0.01 1.77
N ILE A 109 12.29 0.06 1.81
CA ILE A 109 13.15 -0.88 1.08
C ILE A 109 12.93 -2.30 1.60
N ALA A 110 12.90 -2.48 2.93
CA ALA A 110 12.66 -3.78 3.54
C ALA A 110 11.28 -4.34 3.17
N LEU A 111 10.23 -3.53 3.27
CA LEU A 111 8.88 -3.91 2.82
C LEU A 111 8.85 -4.30 1.34
N SER A 112 9.46 -3.49 0.48
CA SER A 112 9.51 -3.74 -0.96
C SER A 112 10.22 -5.06 -1.25
N GLY A 113 11.32 -5.33 -0.54
CA GLY A 113 12.06 -6.59 -0.63
C GLY A 113 11.20 -7.79 -0.20
N VAL A 114 10.56 -7.73 0.97
CA VAL A 114 9.66 -8.79 1.45
C VAL A 114 8.54 -9.06 0.47
N LEU A 115 7.88 -8.01 -0.03
CA LEU A 115 6.80 -8.17 -1.01
C LEU A 115 7.31 -8.70 -2.34
N ALA A 116 8.46 -8.24 -2.83
CA ALA A 116 9.05 -8.73 -4.09
C ALA A 116 9.42 -10.22 -3.98
N THR A 117 10.04 -10.63 -2.87
CA THR A 117 10.33 -12.03 -2.57
C THR A 117 9.05 -12.85 -2.47
N TRP A 118 8.02 -12.34 -1.80
CA TRP A 118 6.71 -13.00 -1.75
C TRP A 118 6.10 -13.16 -3.14
N TYR A 119 6.11 -12.11 -3.97
CA TYR A 119 5.63 -12.15 -5.35
C TYR A 119 6.38 -13.18 -6.20
N ALA A 120 7.69 -13.33 -6.00
CA ALA A 120 8.51 -14.30 -6.72
C ALA A 120 8.28 -15.75 -6.27
N LEU A 121 8.01 -15.98 -4.99
CA LEU A 121 7.87 -17.33 -4.41
C LEU A 121 6.43 -17.83 -4.35
N ARG A 122 5.43 -16.95 -4.41
CA ARG A 122 4.03 -17.34 -4.25
C ARG A 122 3.53 -18.13 -5.47
N GLY A 123 2.95 -19.30 -5.23
CA GLY A 123 2.17 -20.03 -6.24
C GLY A 123 0.71 -19.56 -6.26
N VAL A 124 -0.04 -19.92 -5.21
CA VAL A 124 -1.48 -19.67 -5.10
C VAL A 124 -1.78 -18.58 -4.06
N ARG A 125 -2.88 -17.84 -4.24
CA ARG A 125 -3.37 -16.86 -3.24
C ARG A 125 -3.70 -17.59 -1.95
N SER A 126 -3.25 -17.04 -0.82
CA SER A 126 -3.51 -17.57 0.50
C SER A 126 -3.98 -16.46 1.43
N ALA A 127 -4.72 -16.82 2.47
CA ALA A 127 -5.17 -15.87 3.50
C ALA A 127 -3.98 -15.12 4.15
N ALA A 128 -2.87 -15.83 4.36
CA ALA A 128 -1.63 -15.23 4.85
C ALA A 128 -1.03 -14.22 3.86
N GLY A 129 -1.08 -14.53 2.55
CA GLY A 129 -0.64 -13.63 1.49
C GLY A 129 -1.43 -12.33 1.43
N ASP A 130 -2.76 -12.39 1.56
CA ASP A 130 -3.61 -11.20 1.57
C ASP A 130 -3.30 -10.31 2.78
N ARG A 131 -3.13 -10.92 3.96
CA ARG A 131 -2.73 -10.22 5.18
C ARG A 131 -1.35 -9.58 5.05
N LEU A 132 -0.41 -10.24 4.37
CA LEU A 132 0.92 -9.70 4.09
C LEU A 132 0.84 -8.48 3.15
N LEU A 133 -0.06 -8.48 2.17
CA LEU A 133 -0.27 -7.31 1.29
C LEU A 133 -0.83 -6.12 2.06
N LEU A 134 -1.75 -6.36 3.01
CA LEU A 134 -2.28 -5.30 3.88
C LEU A 134 -1.23 -4.76 4.86
N PHE A 135 -0.15 -5.51 5.12
CA PHE A 135 0.94 -5.10 6.01
C PHE A 135 1.72 -3.89 5.48
N LYS A 136 1.56 -3.50 4.21
CA LYS A 136 2.17 -2.26 3.71
C LYS A 136 1.63 -1.00 4.39
N TYR A 137 0.35 -0.96 4.78
CA TYR A 137 -0.26 0.21 5.42
C TYR A 137 0.30 0.55 6.81
N PRO A 138 0.46 -0.42 7.76
CA PRO A 138 1.16 -0.14 9.00
C PRO A 138 2.63 0.24 8.77
N VAL A 139 3.31 -0.33 7.77
CA VAL A 139 4.70 0.05 7.47
C VAL A 139 4.79 1.48 6.93
N PHE A 140 3.89 1.90 6.03
CA PHE A 140 3.81 3.30 5.60
C PHE A 140 3.56 4.24 6.77
N THR A 141 2.67 3.83 7.69
CA THR A 141 2.38 4.58 8.91
C THR A 141 3.63 4.75 9.77
N LEU A 142 4.38 3.66 10.00
CA LEU A 142 5.64 3.70 10.75
C LEU A 142 6.73 4.50 10.05
N ALA A 143 6.85 4.39 8.72
CA ALA A 143 7.82 5.15 7.93
C ALA A 143 7.58 6.67 8.05
N LEU A 144 6.33 7.10 8.22
CA LEU A 144 6.03 8.50 8.51
C LEU A 144 6.32 8.85 9.99
N ILE A 145 6.20 7.94 10.95
CA ILE A 145 6.44 8.25 12.37
C ILE A 145 7.94 8.34 12.71
N VAL A 146 8.75 7.40 12.23
CA VAL A 146 10.20 7.31 12.49
C VAL A 146 10.87 8.54 11.88
N PRO A 147 11.59 9.37 12.67
CA PRO A 147 12.87 9.00 13.28
C PRO A 147 12.88 8.90 14.81
N ALA A 148 11.76 9.21 15.47
CA ALA A 148 11.60 8.98 16.91
C ALA A 148 11.44 7.47 17.16
N SER A 149 12.07 6.95 18.22
CA SER A 149 12.04 5.54 18.61
C SER A 149 10.65 4.91 18.51
N LEU A 150 10.60 3.59 18.26
CA LEU A 150 9.35 2.83 18.20
C LEU A 150 8.63 2.90 19.56
N THR A 151 7.78 3.89 19.75
CA THR A 151 7.00 4.06 20.97
C THR A 151 5.81 3.09 20.98
N PRO A 152 5.29 2.70 22.17
CA PRO A 152 4.04 1.95 22.25
C PRO A 152 2.90 2.62 21.49
N ARG A 153 2.84 3.96 21.52
CA ARG A 153 1.85 4.77 20.80
C ARG A 153 1.97 4.59 19.28
N ALA A 154 3.18 4.61 18.74
CA ALA A 154 3.44 4.36 17.32
C ALA A 154 3.01 2.94 16.92
N ALA A 155 3.37 1.94 17.71
CA ALA A 155 3.00 0.54 17.48
C ALA A 155 1.48 0.34 17.51
N THR A 156 0.78 0.90 18.51
CA THR A 156 -0.68 0.82 18.60
C THR A 156 -1.38 1.51 17.43
N SER A 157 -0.83 2.63 16.97
CA SER A 157 -1.41 3.36 15.83
C SER A 157 -1.25 2.58 14.53
N ALA A 158 -0.07 2.03 14.27
CA ALA A 158 0.18 1.16 13.12
C ALA A 158 -0.71 -0.09 13.16
N LEU A 159 -0.87 -0.72 14.33
CA LEU A 159 -1.78 -1.83 14.51
C LEU A 159 -3.24 -1.43 14.22
N GLY A 160 -3.68 -0.26 14.67
CA GLY A 160 -5.01 0.28 14.36
C GLY A 160 -5.24 0.45 12.86
N VAL A 161 -4.25 1.00 12.13
CA VAL A 161 -4.29 1.11 10.66
C VAL A 161 -4.38 -0.27 10.01
N TYR A 162 -3.60 -1.24 10.49
CA TYR A 162 -3.65 -2.62 9.98
C TYR A 162 -5.03 -3.26 10.18
N LEU A 163 -5.60 -3.16 11.38
CA LEU A 163 -6.92 -3.71 11.68
C LEU A 163 -8.02 -3.02 10.87
N ALA A 164 -7.94 -1.70 10.68
CA ALA A 164 -8.87 -0.96 9.84
C ALA A 164 -8.80 -1.40 8.36
N ALA A 165 -7.59 -1.61 7.83
CA ALA A 165 -7.40 -2.15 6.48
C ALA A 165 -7.98 -3.57 6.36
N CYS A 166 -7.75 -4.44 7.34
CA CYS A 166 -8.33 -5.79 7.39
C CYS A 166 -9.86 -5.76 7.44
N ALA A 167 -10.45 -4.88 8.26
CA ALA A 167 -11.91 -4.75 8.37
C ALA A 167 -12.53 -4.19 7.08
N TYR A 168 -11.85 -3.24 6.42
CA TYR A 168 -12.26 -2.74 5.12
C TYR A 168 -12.26 -3.86 4.07
N GLU A 169 -11.18 -4.63 3.99
CA GLU A 169 -11.04 -5.75 3.07
C GLU A 169 -12.12 -6.80 3.33
N TRP A 170 -12.36 -7.16 4.59
CA TRP A 170 -13.42 -8.10 4.97
C TRP A 170 -14.81 -7.69 4.46
N ARG A 171 -15.11 -6.40 4.49
CA ARG A 171 -16.40 -5.88 4.05
C ARG A 171 -16.54 -5.80 2.53
N HIS A 172 -15.43 -5.66 1.79
CA HIS A 172 -15.46 -5.32 0.36
C HIS A 172 -14.91 -6.41 -0.57
N ASP A 173 -14.06 -7.32 -0.10
CA ASP A 173 -13.55 -8.47 -0.88
C ASP A 173 -14.17 -9.79 -0.37
N ARG A 174 -15.31 -10.16 -0.96
CA ARG A 174 -16.00 -11.42 -0.69
C ARG A 174 -15.27 -12.64 -1.29
N GLU A 175 -14.29 -12.43 -2.17
CA GLU A 175 -13.53 -13.50 -2.82
C GLU A 175 -12.21 -13.81 -2.08
N SER A 176 -11.88 -13.07 -1.03
CA SER A 176 -10.66 -13.33 -0.26
C SER A 176 -10.73 -14.70 0.43
N PRO A 177 -9.69 -15.55 0.26
CA PRO A 177 -9.55 -16.82 0.98
C PRO A 177 -9.52 -16.67 2.51
N VAL A 178 -9.29 -15.46 3.02
CA VAL A 178 -9.34 -15.16 4.46
C VAL A 178 -10.72 -15.47 5.04
N PHE A 179 -11.77 -15.41 4.22
CA PHE A 179 -13.16 -15.49 4.67
C PHE A 179 -13.96 -16.67 4.10
N SER A 180 -13.31 -17.54 3.30
CA SER A 180 -13.95 -18.71 2.69
C SER A 180 -14.13 -19.90 3.65
N ILE A 181 -14.02 -19.71 4.97
CA ILE A 181 -14.07 -20.80 5.98
C ILE A 181 -15.51 -21.36 6.17
N GLY A 182 -16.54 -20.80 5.50
CA GLY A 182 -17.94 -21.19 5.70
C GLY A 182 -18.74 -21.60 4.45
N GLY A 183 -18.10 -21.83 3.29
CA GLY A 183 -18.84 -21.97 2.03
C GLY A 183 -18.38 -23.14 1.15
N SER A 184 -18.64 -24.37 1.58
CA SER A 184 -18.91 -25.44 0.61
C SER A 184 -20.27 -25.17 -0.04
N ARG A 185 -20.27 -24.72 -1.28
CA ARG A 185 -21.40 -24.89 -2.19
C ARG A 185 -20.93 -25.74 -3.36
#